data_AF-A0A1Q3MSH8-F1
#
_entry.id   AF-A0A1Q3MSH8-F1
#
_cell.length_a   1.000
_cell.length_b   1.000
_cell.length_c   1.000
_cell.angle_alpha   90.00
_cell.angle_beta   90.00
_cell.angle_gamma   90.00
#
_symmetry.space_group_name_H-M   'P 1'
#
loop_
_entity.id
_entity.type
_entity.pdbx_description
1 polymer ?
#
loop_
_entity_poly.entity_id
_entity_poly.type
_entity_poly.pdbx_seq_one_letter_code
_entity_poly.pdbx_strand_id
1 'polypeptide(L)'
;MTISNSRIVSCLSVLSLSLFIQQTQAASAFDPNGQWLLGDWNGQRSALEQQGYNFSADYTGEFAGILDSKQHSSHGSEFTGQLALGTHFDLNKILGWEDTEAQITVTYRDGQSLSQTAEGLQGHQSSVQEVWGRGQTWRLTDLWIKKKFLDQALDIKVGRFGEGEDFNSFDCDFQNLSLCGSQVGNWVGDQWYNWPVSQWALRIKYNLQPDFYAQIGVYEYNPENLKRGKGFNLSTDGSRGAIIPLELVWSPRLSQQSLSGEYRFGYYYSTADAVEISNPTKSSRKQGGWFTAKQQLIRQDMDSDRGLSGFINITVHDSKNN
;
A
#
# COMPACT_ATOMS: atom_id res chain seq x y z
N MET A 1 32.95 -39.88 72.56
CA MET A 1 31.68 -40.05 73.28
C MET A 1 30.82 -38.82 72.99
N THR A 2 29.95 -38.95 71.99
CA THR A 2 28.58 -38.39 71.81
C THR A 2 27.96 -37.72 73.06
N ILE A 3 27.32 -36.53 73.05
CA ILE A 3 26.02 -36.05 72.47
C ILE A 3 25.89 -34.56 72.94
N SER A 4 25.59 -33.53 72.11
CA SER A 4 24.33 -33.04 71.48
C SER A 4 23.64 -31.85 72.19
N ASN A 5 22.98 -31.03 71.35
CA ASN A 5 21.96 -29.99 71.57
C ASN A 5 22.50 -28.55 71.71
N SER A 6 22.05 -27.53 70.98
CA SER A 6 20.76 -27.33 70.27
C SER A 6 20.79 -26.15 69.26
N ARG A 7 20.01 -26.31 68.16
CA ARG A 7 19.17 -25.36 67.40
C ARG A 7 19.70 -23.96 67.01
N ILE A 8 19.50 -23.57 65.74
CA ILE A 8 18.60 -22.47 65.27
C ILE A 8 18.80 -22.17 63.76
N VAL A 9 17.66 -22.23 63.03
CA VAL A 9 17.24 -21.39 61.87
C VAL A 9 17.67 -21.75 60.42
N SER A 10 16.63 -22.14 59.68
CA SER A 10 16.24 -21.78 58.30
C SER A 10 17.27 -21.70 57.18
N CYS A 11 17.03 -22.46 56.11
CA CYS A 11 16.39 -21.88 54.92
C CYS A 11 16.01 -22.99 53.93
N LEU A 12 14.73 -23.00 53.56
CA LEU A 12 14.20 -23.78 52.45
C LEU A 12 14.92 -23.40 51.16
N SER A 13 15.66 -24.33 50.56
CA SER A 13 16.05 -24.28 49.15
C SER A 13 15.13 -25.19 48.35
N VAL A 14 13.86 -24.77 48.21
CA VAL A 14 13.03 -25.24 47.09
C VAL A 14 13.54 -24.52 45.86
N LEU A 15 14.39 -25.22 45.11
CA LEU A 15 14.86 -24.79 43.79
C LEU A 15 13.67 -24.90 42.82
N SER A 16 12.78 -23.92 42.86
CA SER A 16 11.78 -23.73 41.82
C SER A 16 12.50 -23.35 40.54
N LEU A 17 12.69 -24.32 39.64
CA LEU A 17 12.84 -24.06 38.21
C LEU A 17 11.58 -23.31 37.75
N SER A 18 11.60 -21.99 37.83
CA SER A 18 10.75 -21.14 37.02
C SER A 18 11.27 -21.21 35.59
N LEU A 19 10.89 -22.28 34.88
CA LEU A 19 10.67 -22.20 33.45
C LEU A 19 9.65 -21.07 33.27
N PHE A 20 10.14 -19.87 32.95
CA PHE A 20 9.33 -18.85 32.31
C PHE A 20 8.97 -19.42 30.93
N ILE A 21 7.97 -20.29 30.91
CA ILE A 21 7.13 -20.45 29.74
C ILE A 21 6.50 -19.07 29.60
N GLN A 22 7.07 -18.22 28.75
CA GLN A 22 6.27 -17.16 28.15
C GLN A 22 5.12 -17.91 27.48
N GLN A 23 3.98 -17.98 28.17
CA GLN A 23 2.73 -18.21 27.50
C GLN A 23 2.57 -17.01 26.60
N THR A 24 3.10 -17.12 25.38
CA THR A 24 2.58 -16.36 24.24
C THR A 24 1.09 -16.66 24.26
N GLN A 25 0.30 -15.73 24.81
CA GLN A 25 -1.15 -15.79 24.78
C GLN A 25 -1.48 -15.87 23.30
N ALA A 26 -1.92 -17.05 22.86
CA ALA A 26 -2.28 -17.25 21.47
C ALA A 26 -3.41 -16.26 21.15
N ALA A 27 -3.21 -15.45 20.10
CA ALA A 27 -4.27 -14.57 19.62
C ALA A 27 -5.43 -15.46 19.14
N SER A 28 -6.56 -15.40 19.83
CA SER A 28 -7.69 -16.25 19.53
C SER A 28 -8.36 -15.83 18.22
N ALA A 29 -8.95 -16.79 17.52
CA ALA A 29 -9.78 -16.49 16.36
C ALA A 29 -11.02 -15.70 16.80
N PHE A 30 -11.42 -14.73 15.98
CA PHE A 30 -12.56 -13.84 16.21
C PHE A 30 -12.47 -12.99 17.50
N ASP A 31 -11.26 -12.74 18.01
CA ASP A 31 -11.07 -11.77 19.09
C ASP A 31 -11.49 -10.37 18.60
N PRO A 32 -12.46 -9.70 19.25
CA PRO A 32 -12.87 -8.34 18.86
C PRO A 32 -11.76 -7.29 19.01
N ASN A 33 -10.73 -7.58 19.81
CA ASN A 33 -9.53 -6.72 19.94
C ASN A 33 -8.34 -7.27 19.14
N GLY A 34 -8.51 -8.39 18.44
CA GLY A 34 -7.48 -9.02 17.64
C GLY A 34 -7.31 -8.33 16.29
N GLN A 35 -6.06 -8.22 15.83
CA GLN A 35 -5.75 -7.71 14.49
C GLN A 35 -6.16 -8.68 13.37
N TRP A 36 -6.24 -9.97 13.68
CA TRP A 36 -6.45 -11.03 12.70
C TRP A 36 -7.75 -11.78 12.95
N LEU A 37 -8.64 -11.84 11.95
CA LEU A 37 -9.92 -12.54 12.07
C LEU A 37 -9.76 -14.01 12.51
N LEU A 38 -8.73 -14.69 12.01
CA LEU A 38 -8.44 -16.10 12.32
C LEU A 38 -7.40 -16.29 13.43
N GLY A 39 -7.05 -15.22 14.15
CA GLY A 39 -6.04 -15.25 15.20
C GLY A 39 -4.64 -15.59 14.69
N ASP A 40 -3.84 -16.21 15.54
CA ASP A 40 -2.46 -16.64 15.25
C ASP A 40 -2.30 -18.14 14.99
N TRP A 41 -3.42 -18.86 14.80
CA TRP A 41 -3.44 -20.31 14.59
C TRP A 41 -2.75 -21.09 15.71
N ASN A 42 -3.08 -20.77 16.96
CA ASN A 42 -2.48 -21.38 18.15
C ASN A 42 -0.94 -21.17 18.17
N GLY A 43 -0.52 -19.95 17.87
CA GLY A 43 0.88 -19.50 17.82
C GLY A 43 1.65 -19.84 16.55
N GLN A 44 1.11 -20.64 15.63
CA GLN A 44 1.83 -21.03 14.40
C GLN A 44 2.11 -19.84 13.48
N ARG A 45 1.16 -18.91 13.34
CA ARG A 45 1.34 -17.70 12.55
C ARG A 45 2.49 -16.85 13.11
N SER A 46 2.49 -16.61 14.42
CA SER A 46 3.54 -15.84 15.09
C SER A 46 4.90 -16.55 15.01
N ALA A 47 4.93 -17.87 15.07
CA ALA A 47 6.16 -18.64 14.88
C ALA A 47 6.73 -18.48 13.45
N LEU A 48 5.88 -18.46 12.42
CA LEU A 48 6.28 -18.19 11.04
C LEU A 48 6.79 -16.76 10.86
N GLU A 49 6.12 -15.78 11.47
CA GLU A 49 6.55 -14.37 11.43
C GLU A 49 7.92 -14.16 12.12
N GLN A 50 8.16 -14.86 13.23
CA GLN A 50 9.47 -14.89 13.91
C GLN A 50 10.56 -15.52 13.03
N GLN A 51 10.20 -16.45 12.14
CA GLN A 51 11.11 -17.02 11.14
C GLN A 51 11.25 -16.13 9.88
N GLY A 52 10.50 -15.04 9.80
CA GLY A 52 10.56 -14.08 8.70
C GLY A 52 9.47 -14.23 7.63
N TYR A 53 8.46 -15.08 7.85
CA TYR A 53 7.35 -15.28 6.93
C TYR A 53 6.06 -14.65 7.49
N ASN A 54 5.64 -13.53 6.94
CA ASN A 54 4.40 -12.86 7.34
C ASN A 54 3.34 -12.98 6.24
N PHE A 55 2.27 -13.71 6.52
CA PHE A 55 1.16 -13.94 5.59
C PHE A 55 0.01 -12.99 5.88
N SER A 56 -0.64 -12.47 4.82
CA SER A 56 -1.87 -11.68 4.93
C SER A 56 -2.94 -12.18 3.97
N ALA A 57 -4.20 -12.00 4.39
CA ALA A 57 -5.38 -12.25 3.60
C ALA A 57 -6.38 -11.13 3.91
N ASP A 58 -6.43 -10.14 3.03
CA ASP A 58 -7.17 -8.90 3.23
C ASP A 58 -8.36 -8.87 2.28
N TYR A 59 -9.53 -8.43 2.77
CA TYR A 59 -10.73 -8.30 1.96
C TYR A 59 -11.32 -6.90 2.10
N THR A 60 -11.52 -6.25 0.95
CA THR A 60 -12.22 -4.97 0.85
C THR A 60 -13.49 -5.18 0.04
N GLY A 61 -14.63 -4.75 0.57
CA GLY A 61 -15.92 -4.83 -0.11
C GLY A 61 -16.63 -3.48 -0.08
N GLU A 62 -17.13 -3.04 -1.23
CA GLU A 62 -17.74 -1.72 -1.39
C GLU A 62 -19.12 -1.84 -2.01
N PHE A 63 -20.12 -1.31 -1.30
CA PHE A 63 -21.48 -1.19 -1.78
C PHE A 63 -21.75 0.27 -2.17
N ALA A 64 -22.43 0.48 -3.30
CA ALA A 64 -22.93 1.79 -3.67
C ALA A 64 -24.39 1.69 -4.11
N GLY A 65 -25.18 2.72 -3.78
CA GLY A 65 -26.56 2.84 -4.23
C GLY A 65 -26.93 4.29 -4.53
N ILE A 66 -27.86 4.49 -5.46
CA ILE A 66 -28.42 5.80 -5.78
C ILE A 66 -29.62 6.05 -4.87
N LEU A 67 -29.54 7.09 -4.04
CA LEU A 67 -30.66 7.53 -3.19
C LEU A 67 -31.58 8.52 -3.90
N ASP A 68 -31.02 9.40 -4.73
CA ASP A 68 -31.76 10.39 -5.51
C ASP A 68 -31.05 10.66 -6.84
N SER A 69 -31.81 10.75 -7.93
CA SER A 69 -31.32 11.05 -9.28
C SER A 69 -32.48 11.47 -10.18
N LYS A 70 -32.25 12.49 -11.00
CA LYS A 70 -33.21 12.89 -12.05
C LYS A 70 -33.26 11.92 -13.23
N GLN A 71 -32.24 11.09 -13.38
CA GLN A 71 -32.19 10.03 -14.38
C GLN A 71 -32.51 8.70 -13.73
N HIS A 72 -33.51 8.02 -14.27
CA HIS A 72 -33.93 6.70 -13.81
C HIS A 72 -32.94 5.64 -14.29
N SER A 73 -32.36 4.85 -13.39
CA SER A 73 -31.59 3.65 -13.74
C SER A 73 -32.31 2.40 -13.26
N SER A 74 -32.27 1.33 -14.05
CA SER A 74 -32.68 -0.01 -13.61
C SER A 74 -31.69 -0.67 -12.64
N HIS A 75 -30.49 -0.09 -12.48
CA HIS A 75 -29.45 -0.52 -11.54
C HIS A 75 -29.39 0.47 -10.38
N GLY A 76 -30.18 0.20 -9.33
CA GLY A 76 -30.28 1.08 -8.16
C GLY A 76 -29.09 0.97 -7.19
N SER A 77 -28.33 -0.13 -7.28
CA SER A 77 -27.15 -0.37 -6.45
C SER A 77 -26.23 -1.42 -7.08
N GLU A 78 -24.96 -1.39 -6.68
CA GLU A 78 -23.95 -2.38 -7.06
C GLU A 78 -23.05 -2.72 -5.88
N PHE A 79 -22.35 -3.85 -5.99
CA PHE A 79 -21.32 -4.30 -5.07
C PHE A 79 -20.09 -4.77 -5.83
N THR A 80 -18.91 -4.50 -5.28
CA THR A 80 -17.63 -4.98 -5.78
C THR A 80 -16.69 -5.26 -4.61
N GLY A 81 -15.76 -6.20 -4.79
CA GLY A 81 -14.79 -6.53 -3.76
C GLY A 81 -13.42 -6.86 -4.31
N GLN A 82 -12.45 -6.91 -3.40
CA GLN A 82 -11.09 -7.36 -3.62
C GLN A 82 -10.66 -8.29 -2.50
N LEU A 83 -10.13 -9.44 -2.87
CA LEU A 83 -9.30 -10.28 -2.01
C LEU A 83 -7.83 -10.02 -2.34
N ALA A 84 -6.99 -9.77 -1.35
CA ALA A 84 -5.54 -9.68 -1.47
C ALA A 84 -4.88 -10.76 -0.61
N LEU A 85 -4.05 -11.59 -1.23
CA LEU A 85 -3.28 -12.65 -0.58
C LEU A 85 -1.81 -12.26 -0.66
N GLY A 86 -1.24 -11.89 0.49
CA GLY A 86 0.12 -11.37 0.60
C GLY A 86 1.05 -12.30 1.35
N THR A 87 2.33 -12.26 1.00
CA THR A 87 3.41 -12.79 1.83
C THR A 87 4.58 -11.82 1.80
N HIS A 88 4.92 -11.33 2.98
CA HIS A 88 6.12 -10.53 3.24
C HIS A 88 7.23 -11.42 3.80
N PHE A 89 8.44 -11.23 3.28
CA PHE A 89 9.61 -12.03 3.61
C PHE A 89 10.70 -11.14 4.20
N ASP A 90 11.08 -11.43 5.45
CA ASP A 90 12.29 -10.88 6.09
C ASP A 90 13.49 -11.75 5.70
N LEU A 91 14.22 -11.35 4.66
CA LEU A 91 15.32 -12.15 4.11
C LEU A 91 16.56 -12.15 5.00
N ASN A 92 16.65 -11.21 5.96
CA ASN A 92 17.65 -11.25 7.00
C ASN A 92 17.42 -12.47 7.92
N LYS A 93 16.18 -12.73 8.34
CA LYS A 93 15.84 -13.93 9.12
C LYS A 93 15.92 -15.22 8.31
N ILE A 94 15.45 -15.20 7.05
CA ILE A 94 15.32 -16.41 6.23
C ILE A 94 16.67 -16.86 5.66
N LEU A 95 17.47 -15.93 5.13
CA LEU A 95 18.68 -16.22 4.35
C LEU A 95 19.95 -15.61 4.94
N GLY A 96 19.86 -14.86 6.04
CA GLY A 96 20.96 -14.03 6.55
C GLY A 96 21.30 -12.85 5.63
N TRP A 97 20.40 -12.48 4.71
CA TRP A 97 20.63 -11.36 3.81
C TRP A 97 20.24 -10.05 4.49
N GLU A 98 21.21 -9.44 5.17
CA GLU A 98 21.03 -8.24 5.97
C GLU A 98 20.28 -7.13 5.22
N ASP A 99 19.41 -6.40 5.93
CA ASP A 99 18.62 -5.27 5.42
C ASP A 99 17.87 -5.54 4.11
N THR A 100 17.42 -6.78 3.92
CA THR A 100 16.75 -7.22 2.69
C THR A 100 15.39 -7.84 3.00
N GLU A 101 14.39 -7.46 2.22
CA GLU A 101 13.01 -7.95 2.33
C GLU A 101 12.44 -8.20 0.92
N ALA A 102 11.40 -9.02 0.84
CA ALA A 102 10.67 -9.26 -0.40
C ALA A 102 9.17 -9.36 -0.15
N GLN A 103 8.37 -9.13 -1.19
CA GLN A 103 6.92 -9.20 -1.15
C GLN A 103 6.39 -9.95 -2.36
N ILE A 104 5.40 -10.81 -2.12
CA ILE A 104 4.54 -11.36 -3.16
C ILE A 104 3.09 -11.08 -2.75
N THR A 105 2.33 -10.43 -3.63
CA THR A 105 0.90 -10.19 -3.41
C THR A 105 0.12 -10.57 -4.65
N VAL A 106 -0.92 -11.37 -4.47
CA VAL A 106 -1.90 -11.72 -5.51
C VAL A 106 -3.25 -11.17 -5.11
N THR A 107 -3.91 -10.47 -6.03
CA THR A 107 -5.26 -9.95 -5.80
C THR A 107 -6.26 -10.58 -6.73
N TYR A 108 -7.52 -10.61 -6.28
CA TYR A 108 -8.68 -10.94 -7.08
C TYR A 108 -9.74 -9.87 -6.86
N ARG A 109 -10.19 -9.22 -7.93
CA ARG A 109 -11.33 -8.29 -7.90
C ARG A 109 -12.56 -8.91 -8.57
N ASP A 110 -13.75 -8.68 -8.02
CA ASP A 110 -15.03 -9.10 -8.60
C ASP A 110 -16.17 -8.10 -8.34
N GLY A 111 -17.34 -8.38 -8.93
CA GLY A 111 -18.51 -7.51 -8.85
C GLY A 111 -18.55 -6.40 -9.89
N GLN A 112 -19.46 -5.43 -9.68
CA GLN A 112 -19.84 -4.39 -10.63
C GLN A 112 -19.68 -2.99 -10.01
N SER A 113 -19.54 -1.98 -10.87
CA SER A 113 -19.45 -0.58 -10.45
C SER A 113 -20.72 0.16 -10.81
N LEU A 114 -21.31 0.81 -9.82
CA LEU A 114 -22.45 1.69 -10.01
C LEU A 114 -22.12 2.86 -10.95
N SER A 115 -20.87 3.34 -10.95
CA SER A 115 -20.42 4.39 -11.88
C SER A 115 -20.45 3.96 -13.34
N GLN A 116 -20.48 2.64 -13.62
CA GLN A 116 -20.56 2.11 -14.97
C GLN A 116 -21.97 1.66 -15.35
N THR A 117 -22.78 1.20 -14.40
CA THR A 117 -24.12 0.65 -14.67
C THR A 117 -25.25 1.68 -14.55
N ALA A 118 -25.06 2.75 -13.77
CA ALA A 118 -26.09 3.75 -13.56
C ALA A 118 -26.00 4.94 -14.54
N GLU A 119 -27.09 5.20 -15.27
CA GLU A 119 -27.19 6.32 -16.23
C GLU A 119 -26.90 7.68 -15.59
N GLY A 120 -27.36 7.91 -14.37
CA GLY A 120 -27.13 9.15 -13.63
C GLY A 120 -25.65 9.44 -13.30
N LEU A 121 -24.75 8.47 -13.48
CA LEU A 121 -23.31 8.60 -13.28
C LEU A 121 -22.52 8.58 -14.60
N GLN A 122 -23.18 8.60 -15.76
CA GLN A 122 -22.46 8.66 -17.03
C GLN A 122 -21.61 9.93 -17.16
N GLY A 123 -20.37 9.76 -17.60
CA GLY A 123 -19.38 10.84 -17.68
C GLY A 123 -18.72 11.21 -16.34
N HIS A 124 -19.04 10.49 -15.26
CA HIS A 124 -18.29 10.59 -14.02
C HIS A 124 -16.84 10.14 -14.25
N GLN A 125 -15.89 11.03 -13.98
CA GLN A 125 -14.46 10.77 -14.21
C GLN A 125 -13.80 9.96 -13.08
N SER A 126 -14.37 10.00 -11.86
CA SER A 126 -13.95 9.17 -10.73
C SER A 126 -14.79 7.88 -10.66
N SER A 127 -14.64 7.12 -9.59
CA SER A 127 -15.49 5.97 -9.25
C SER A 127 -16.05 6.13 -7.84
N VAL A 128 -17.31 5.75 -7.66
CA VAL A 128 -17.96 5.68 -6.32
C VAL A 128 -17.59 4.41 -5.56
N GLN A 129 -16.88 3.49 -6.21
CA GLN A 129 -16.32 2.26 -5.65
C GLN A 129 -14.89 2.13 -6.19
N GLU A 130 -13.88 2.57 -5.42
CA GLU A 130 -12.46 2.52 -5.80
C GLU A 130 -11.99 1.09 -6.11
N VAL A 131 -12.56 0.13 -5.37
CA VAL A 131 -12.12 -1.27 -5.44
C VAL A 131 -12.54 -1.93 -6.75
N TRP A 132 -13.36 -1.29 -7.57
CA TRP A 132 -13.71 -1.77 -8.91
C TRP A 132 -12.70 -1.31 -9.96
N GLY A 133 -12.30 -2.21 -10.86
CA GLY A 133 -11.58 -1.83 -12.07
C GLY A 133 -10.47 -2.81 -12.46
N ARG A 134 -9.75 -2.45 -13.53
CA ARG A 134 -8.58 -3.20 -14.03
C ARG A 134 -8.87 -4.68 -14.38
N GLY A 135 -10.14 -5.00 -14.66
CA GLY A 135 -10.57 -6.22 -15.35
C GLY A 135 -11.31 -7.27 -14.52
N GLN A 136 -11.57 -7.03 -13.23
CA GLN A 136 -12.29 -7.97 -12.33
C GLN A 136 -11.77 -9.41 -12.47
N THR A 137 -10.50 -9.59 -12.09
CA THR A 137 -9.76 -10.84 -12.31
C THR A 137 -8.61 -11.00 -11.32
N TRP A 138 -7.89 -12.11 -11.42
CA TRP A 138 -6.68 -12.40 -10.65
C TRP A 138 -5.47 -11.66 -11.23
N ARG A 139 -4.68 -11.02 -10.37
CA ARG A 139 -3.47 -10.28 -10.75
C ARG A 139 -2.33 -10.55 -9.78
N LEU A 140 -1.12 -10.71 -10.32
CA LEU A 140 0.11 -10.55 -9.57
C LEU A 140 0.31 -9.06 -9.33
N THR A 141 0.03 -8.61 -8.12
CA THR A 141 0.04 -7.20 -7.73
C THR A 141 1.42 -6.76 -7.27
N ASP A 142 2.07 -7.59 -6.45
CA ASP A 142 3.45 -7.36 -6.01
C ASP A 142 4.30 -8.59 -6.27
N LEU A 143 5.50 -8.36 -6.78
CA LEU A 143 6.59 -9.32 -6.82
C LEU A 143 7.90 -8.54 -6.78
N TRP A 144 8.40 -8.19 -5.61
CA TRP A 144 9.59 -7.37 -5.51
C TRP A 144 10.54 -7.79 -4.40
N ILE A 145 11.79 -7.39 -4.56
CA ILE A 145 12.84 -7.45 -3.53
C ILE A 145 13.37 -6.05 -3.28
N LYS A 146 13.64 -5.74 -2.02
CA LYS A 146 14.12 -4.45 -1.58
C LYS A 146 15.32 -4.64 -0.66
N LYS A 147 16.37 -3.86 -0.89
CA LYS A 147 17.58 -3.88 -0.07
C LYS A 147 17.95 -2.47 0.35
N LYS A 148 18.31 -2.31 1.63
CA LYS A 148 18.90 -1.09 2.13
C LYS A 148 20.43 -1.19 2.18
N PHE A 149 21.08 -0.03 2.04
CA PHE A 149 22.52 0.17 2.01
C PHE A 149 22.86 1.47 2.77
N LEU A 150 24.15 1.70 3.02
CA LEU A 150 24.66 2.93 3.63
C LEU A 150 23.97 3.24 4.97
N ASP A 151 24.03 2.29 5.91
CA ASP A 151 23.35 2.40 7.21
C ASP A 151 21.86 2.75 7.07
N GLN A 152 21.21 2.08 6.12
CA GLN A 152 19.79 2.26 5.76
C GLN A 152 19.42 3.61 5.12
N ALA A 153 20.40 4.45 4.75
CA ALA A 153 20.15 5.71 4.06
C ALA A 153 19.69 5.51 2.60
N LEU A 154 20.16 4.46 1.93
CA LEU A 154 19.82 4.15 0.54
C LEU A 154 18.96 2.89 0.47
N ASP A 155 17.80 2.95 -0.18
CA ASP A 155 16.84 1.87 -0.32
C ASP A 155 16.55 1.64 -1.82
N ILE A 156 16.91 0.45 -2.32
CA ILE A 156 16.73 0.04 -3.71
C ILE A 156 15.70 -1.09 -3.75
N LYS A 157 14.61 -0.88 -4.49
CA LYS A 157 13.52 -1.83 -4.73
C LYS A 157 13.44 -2.20 -6.20
N VAL A 158 13.41 -3.49 -6.51
CA VAL A 158 13.33 -4.01 -7.89
C VAL A 158 12.31 -5.13 -7.95
N GLY A 159 11.49 -5.14 -9.00
CA GLY A 159 10.50 -6.20 -9.18
C GLY A 159 9.32 -5.75 -10.01
N ARG A 160 8.14 -6.26 -9.67
CA ARG A 160 6.85 -5.83 -10.22
C ARG A 160 5.99 -5.22 -9.14
N PHE A 161 5.59 -3.97 -9.36
CA PHE A 161 4.72 -3.20 -8.48
C PHE A 161 4.18 -1.99 -9.24
N GLY A 162 3.12 -1.37 -8.72
CA GLY A 162 2.54 -0.16 -9.29
C GLY A 162 3.27 1.11 -8.85
N GLU A 163 3.21 2.17 -9.67
CA GLU A 163 3.85 3.45 -9.35
C GLU A 163 3.33 4.06 -8.04
N GLY A 164 2.01 3.98 -7.83
CA GLY A 164 1.31 4.54 -6.67
C GLY A 164 1.64 3.90 -5.31
N GLU A 165 2.34 2.76 -5.29
CA GLU A 165 2.81 2.14 -4.04
C GLU A 165 3.91 2.98 -3.39
N ASP A 166 4.75 3.63 -4.20
CA ASP A 166 5.89 4.40 -3.72
C ASP A 166 5.73 5.90 -3.98
N PHE A 167 5.18 6.29 -5.14
CA PHE A 167 5.09 7.68 -5.61
C PHE A 167 3.66 8.22 -5.57
N ASN A 168 3.47 9.47 -5.15
CA ASN A 168 2.15 10.06 -4.98
C ASN A 168 1.22 9.19 -4.10
N SER A 169 1.80 8.41 -3.19
CA SER A 169 1.05 7.52 -2.30
C SER A 169 0.13 8.34 -1.39
N PHE A 170 -1.09 7.82 -1.19
CA PHE A 170 -2.10 8.41 -0.33
C PHE A 170 -2.97 7.28 0.25
N ASP A 171 -3.60 7.52 1.40
CA ASP A 171 -4.46 6.53 2.04
C ASP A 171 -5.66 6.16 1.16
N CYS A 172 -6.32 5.05 1.49
CA CYS A 172 -7.51 4.58 0.80
C CYS A 172 -8.61 4.17 1.80
N ASP A 173 -8.96 5.09 2.70
CA ASP A 173 -10.05 4.87 3.65
C ASP A 173 -11.42 5.30 3.08
N PHE A 174 -11.42 6.16 2.06
CA PHE A 174 -12.63 6.63 1.39
C PHE A 174 -13.00 5.73 0.21
N GLN A 175 -14.30 5.43 0.08
CA GLN A 175 -14.84 4.64 -1.03
C GLN A 175 -14.73 5.32 -2.40
N ASN A 176 -14.71 6.67 -2.42
CA ASN A 176 -14.60 7.41 -3.67
C ASN A 176 -13.14 7.46 -4.13
N LEU A 177 -12.89 7.05 -5.37
CA LEU A 177 -11.56 6.95 -5.94
C LEU A 177 -10.79 8.29 -5.96
N SER A 178 -11.48 9.43 -5.99
CA SER A 178 -10.84 10.76 -5.93
C SER A 178 -10.20 11.09 -4.57
N LEU A 179 -10.46 10.26 -3.57
CA LEU A 179 -9.96 10.38 -2.20
C LEU A 179 -9.20 9.12 -1.75
N CYS A 180 -8.93 8.18 -2.67
CA CYS A 180 -8.22 6.94 -2.40
C CYS A 180 -6.99 6.78 -3.31
N GLY A 181 -5.85 6.49 -2.70
CA GLY A 181 -4.62 6.11 -3.40
C GLY A 181 -4.01 7.24 -4.23
N SER A 182 -3.04 6.88 -5.08
CA SER A 182 -2.36 7.84 -5.94
C SER A 182 -3.30 8.46 -6.98
N GLN A 183 -3.52 9.76 -6.83
CA GLN A 183 -4.40 10.55 -7.69
C GLN A 183 -3.82 10.73 -9.10
N VAL A 184 -2.49 10.78 -9.27
CA VAL A 184 -1.86 10.80 -10.60
C VAL A 184 -2.29 9.56 -11.41
N GLY A 185 -2.32 8.38 -10.78
CA GLY A 185 -2.78 7.16 -11.43
C GLY A 185 -4.27 7.09 -11.75
N ASN A 186 -5.09 7.97 -11.15
CA ASN A 186 -6.50 8.10 -11.48
C ASN A 186 -6.70 9.00 -12.70
N TRP A 187 -6.00 10.13 -12.76
CA TRP A 187 -6.17 11.14 -13.83
C TRP A 187 -5.31 10.88 -15.07
N VAL A 188 -4.27 10.05 -14.94
CA VAL A 188 -3.36 9.63 -16.03
C VAL A 188 -3.27 8.10 -16.07
N GLY A 189 -4.38 7.45 -15.71
CA GLY A 189 -4.49 6.00 -15.55
C GLY A 189 -4.38 5.19 -16.84
N ASP A 190 -4.22 5.85 -17.98
CA ASP A 190 -3.91 5.27 -19.28
C ASP A 190 -2.42 4.88 -19.41
N GLN A 191 -1.54 5.55 -18.64
CA GLN A 191 -0.11 5.25 -18.61
C GLN A 191 0.46 4.90 -17.22
N TRP A 192 -0.09 5.48 -16.15
CA TRP A 192 0.31 5.21 -14.77
C TRP A 192 -0.62 4.16 -14.16
N TYR A 193 -0.08 3.04 -13.67
CA TYR A 193 -0.90 1.95 -13.16
C TYR A 193 -0.68 1.71 -11.67
N ASN A 194 -1.66 2.13 -10.87
CA ASN A 194 -1.72 1.79 -9.46
C ASN A 194 -2.04 0.30 -9.26
N TRP A 195 -1.94 -0.12 -8.00
CA TRP A 195 -2.59 -1.33 -7.49
C TRP A 195 -4.02 -1.47 -8.07
N PRO A 196 -4.44 -2.66 -8.54
CA PRO A 196 -3.78 -3.97 -8.42
C PRO A 196 -2.91 -4.35 -9.63
N VAL A 197 -2.56 -3.42 -10.50
CA VAL A 197 -1.70 -3.71 -11.65
C VAL A 197 -0.24 -3.64 -11.20
N SER A 198 0.60 -4.51 -11.75
CA SER A 198 2.04 -4.48 -11.55
C SER A 198 2.76 -4.33 -12.88
N GLN A 199 3.90 -3.66 -12.90
CA GLN A 199 4.83 -3.58 -14.03
C GLN A 199 6.26 -3.76 -13.54
N TRP A 200 7.18 -4.17 -14.43
CA TRP A 200 8.60 -4.21 -14.07
C TRP A 200 9.09 -2.82 -13.69
N ALA A 201 9.75 -2.70 -12.53
CA ALA A 201 10.11 -1.43 -11.95
C ALA A 201 11.41 -1.50 -11.14
N LEU A 202 12.08 -0.35 -11.09
CA LEU A 202 13.19 -0.03 -10.20
C LEU A 202 12.84 1.26 -9.48
N ARG A 203 12.96 1.27 -8.14
CA ARG A 203 12.84 2.46 -7.31
C ARG A 203 14.08 2.62 -6.45
N ILE A 204 14.64 3.83 -6.46
CA ILE A 204 15.77 4.22 -5.61
C ILE A 204 15.27 5.33 -4.70
N LYS A 205 15.40 5.13 -3.38
CA LYS A 205 15.06 6.11 -2.35
C LYS A 205 16.30 6.42 -1.51
N TYR A 206 16.53 7.69 -1.23
CA TYR A 206 17.63 8.17 -0.40
C TYR A 206 17.12 9.06 0.72
N ASN A 207 17.34 8.63 1.97
CA ASN A 207 16.99 9.37 3.17
C ASN A 207 18.05 10.46 3.39
N LEU A 208 17.68 11.72 3.15
CA LEU A 208 18.53 12.88 3.35
C LEU A 208 18.59 13.25 4.85
N GLN A 209 17.48 13.07 5.55
CA GLN A 209 17.30 13.21 6.99
C GLN A 209 16.29 12.14 7.48
N PRO A 210 16.16 11.89 8.80
CA PRO A 210 15.21 10.91 9.31
C PRO A 210 13.75 11.15 8.90
N ASP A 211 13.37 12.40 8.63
CA ASP A 211 12.03 12.83 8.23
C ASP A 211 11.97 13.35 6.78
N PHE A 212 13.06 13.27 6.01
CA PHE A 212 13.11 13.81 4.65
C PHE A 212 13.86 12.89 3.70
N TYR A 213 13.20 12.48 2.62
CA TYR A 213 13.82 11.65 1.58
C TYR A 213 13.49 12.14 0.17
N ALA A 214 14.37 11.77 -0.76
CA ALA A 214 14.16 11.88 -2.18
C ALA A 214 14.10 10.50 -2.81
N GLN A 215 13.28 10.32 -3.84
CA GLN A 215 13.22 9.06 -4.57
C GLN A 215 12.96 9.27 -6.05
N ILE A 216 13.47 8.34 -6.85
CA ILE A 216 13.27 8.26 -8.29
C ILE A 216 12.97 6.83 -8.69
N GLY A 217 12.10 6.67 -9.67
CA GLY A 217 11.71 5.36 -10.19
C GLY A 217 11.82 5.28 -11.71
N VAL A 218 11.87 4.06 -12.21
CA VAL A 218 11.69 3.74 -13.63
C VAL A 218 10.75 2.53 -13.69
N TYR A 219 9.58 2.74 -14.28
CA TYR A 219 8.52 1.74 -14.40
C TYR A 219 8.28 1.44 -15.86
N GLU A 220 8.21 0.17 -16.22
CA GLU A 220 7.83 -0.27 -17.56
C GLU A 220 6.40 0.22 -17.88
N TYR A 221 6.26 0.97 -18.96
CA TYR A 221 4.94 1.24 -19.52
C TYR A 221 4.57 0.16 -20.53
N ASN A 222 3.68 -0.74 -20.13
CA ASN A 222 3.21 -1.83 -20.96
C ASN A 222 1.68 -2.01 -20.84
N PRO A 223 0.89 -1.55 -21.84
CA PRO A 223 -0.56 -1.68 -21.85
C PRO A 223 -1.07 -3.13 -21.82
N GLU A 224 -0.24 -4.12 -22.17
CA GLU A 224 -0.62 -5.53 -22.05
C GLU A 224 -0.99 -5.90 -20.61
N ASN A 225 -0.36 -5.24 -19.62
CA ASN A 225 -0.65 -5.47 -18.20
C ASN A 225 -2.10 -5.11 -17.83
N LEU A 226 -2.81 -4.30 -18.62
CA LEU A 226 -4.23 -3.99 -18.37
C LEU A 226 -5.20 -5.07 -18.87
N LYS A 227 -4.77 -5.94 -19.78
CA LYS A 227 -5.65 -6.97 -20.34
C LYS A 227 -6.02 -8.00 -19.28
N ARG A 228 -7.30 -8.38 -19.24
CA ARG A 228 -7.84 -9.34 -18.26
C ARG A 228 -7.07 -10.66 -18.21
N GLY A 229 -6.66 -11.20 -19.36
CA GLY A 229 -5.89 -12.45 -19.45
C GLY A 229 -4.39 -12.32 -19.15
N LYS A 230 -3.91 -11.13 -18.79
CA LYS A 230 -2.48 -10.81 -18.58
C LYS A 230 -2.18 -10.41 -17.13
N GLY A 231 -3.03 -10.78 -16.18
CA GLY A 231 -2.85 -10.45 -14.76
C GLY A 231 -1.56 -10.98 -14.12
N PHE A 232 -0.94 -12.01 -14.69
CA PHE A 232 0.36 -12.57 -14.28
C PHE A 232 1.43 -12.42 -15.37
N ASN A 233 1.32 -11.38 -16.21
CA ASN A 233 2.28 -11.15 -17.28
C ASN A 233 3.68 -10.84 -16.71
N LEU A 234 4.67 -11.68 -17.02
CA LEU A 234 6.08 -11.44 -16.67
C LEU A 234 6.93 -11.03 -17.88
N SER A 235 6.37 -11.08 -19.09
CA SER A 235 7.06 -10.64 -20.31
C SER A 235 7.04 -9.12 -20.44
N THR A 236 8.07 -8.57 -21.08
CA THR A 236 8.14 -7.18 -21.50
C THR A 236 7.60 -6.94 -22.92
N ASP A 237 7.06 -7.99 -23.56
CA ASP A 237 6.42 -7.87 -24.86
C ASP A 237 5.24 -6.89 -24.78
N GLY A 238 5.17 -5.95 -25.74
CA GLY A 238 4.16 -4.90 -25.74
C GLY A 238 4.55 -3.66 -24.93
N SER A 239 5.72 -3.64 -24.29
CA SER A 239 6.27 -2.44 -23.68
C SER A 239 6.42 -1.31 -24.72
N ARG A 240 6.02 -0.10 -24.33
CA ARG A 240 6.03 1.09 -25.19
C ARG A 240 6.88 2.23 -24.62
N GLY A 241 7.61 1.98 -23.54
CA GLY A 241 8.43 2.98 -22.88
C GLY A 241 8.49 2.78 -21.38
N ALA A 242 8.71 3.88 -20.67
CA ALA A 242 8.82 3.92 -19.23
C ALA A 242 8.19 5.18 -18.64
N ILE A 243 7.66 5.05 -17.42
CA ILE A 243 7.28 6.16 -16.55
C ILE A 243 8.40 6.40 -15.56
N ILE A 244 8.86 7.65 -15.46
CA ILE A 244 9.98 8.07 -14.61
C ILE A 244 9.44 9.10 -13.61
N PRO A 245 8.99 8.67 -12.42
CA PRO A 245 8.60 9.57 -11.35
C PRO A 245 9.81 9.98 -10.50
N LEU A 246 9.80 11.21 -10.02
CA LEU A 246 10.71 11.80 -9.04
C LEU A 246 9.86 12.41 -7.93
N GLU A 247 10.23 12.18 -6.67
CA GLU A 247 9.49 12.70 -5.53
C GLU A 247 10.40 13.09 -4.36
N LEU A 248 10.05 14.19 -3.71
CA LEU A 248 10.56 14.61 -2.42
C LEU A 248 9.44 14.45 -1.39
N VAL A 249 9.76 13.83 -0.25
CA VAL A 249 8.79 13.60 0.82
C VAL A 249 9.38 14.05 2.14
N TRP A 250 8.64 14.93 2.81
CA TRP A 250 8.97 15.47 4.12
C TRP A 250 7.87 15.12 5.12
N SER A 251 8.24 14.45 6.21
CA SER A 251 7.31 13.93 7.23
C SER A 251 7.59 14.51 8.62
N PRO A 252 7.44 15.83 8.82
CA PRO A 252 7.82 16.48 10.07
C PRO A 252 6.87 16.14 11.21
N ARG A 253 7.35 16.40 12.44
CA ARG A 253 6.50 16.55 13.62
C ARG A 253 6.46 18.03 14.00
N LEU A 254 5.33 18.68 13.74
CA LEU A 254 5.15 20.11 13.96
C LEU A 254 4.58 20.41 15.35
N SER A 255 4.83 21.62 15.85
CA SER A 255 4.38 22.15 17.15
C SER A 255 4.96 21.44 18.39
N GLN A 256 4.70 22.00 19.57
CA GLN A 256 5.06 21.39 20.86
C GLN A 256 4.35 20.06 21.11
N GLN A 257 3.21 19.81 20.44
CA GLN A 257 2.45 18.57 20.54
C GLN A 257 2.92 17.47 19.58
N SER A 258 4.02 17.69 18.83
CA SER A 258 4.59 16.70 17.90
C SER A 258 3.57 16.13 16.90
N LEU A 259 2.78 17.01 16.29
CA LEU A 259 1.72 16.67 15.34
C LEU A 259 2.32 16.20 14.01
N SER A 260 1.98 14.98 13.59
CA SER A 260 2.55 14.36 12.39
C SER A 260 2.04 15.04 11.12
N GLY A 261 2.96 15.39 10.23
CA GLY A 261 2.69 15.84 8.87
C GLY A 261 3.37 14.94 7.85
N GLU A 262 2.88 14.98 6.61
CA GLU A 262 3.53 14.42 5.43
C GLU A 262 3.24 15.31 4.23
N TYR A 263 4.29 15.74 3.55
CA TYR A 263 4.26 16.62 2.40
C TYR A 263 5.04 15.98 1.26
N ARG A 264 4.38 15.75 0.14
CA ARG A 264 4.95 15.13 -1.05
C ARG A 264 4.94 16.11 -2.20
N PHE A 265 6.07 16.26 -2.86
CA PHE A 265 6.21 17.03 -4.09
C PHE A 265 6.83 16.13 -5.13
N GLY A 266 6.17 15.97 -6.27
CA GLY A 266 6.74 15.13 -7.30
C GLY A 266 6.36 15.53 -8.71
N TYR A 267 7.05 14.87 -9.62
CA TYR A 267 6.95 15.06 -11.05
C TYR A 267 7.14 13.72 -11.74
N TYR A 268 6.44 13.50 -12.84
CA TYR A 268 6.63 12.33 -13.67
C TYR A 268 6.86 12.72 -15.13
N TYR A 269 7.62 11.89 -15.82
CA TYR A 269 7.81 11.94 -17.25
C TYR A 269 7.58 10.57 -17.87
N SER A 270 6.78 10.50 -18.92
CA SER A 270 6.55 9.29 -19.71
C SER A 270 7.37 9.34 -20.99
N THR A 271 8.14 8.29 -21.26
CA THR A 271 8.83 8.15 -22.55
C THR A 271 7.93 7.60 -23.67
N ALA A 272 6.70 7.21 -23.34
CA ALA A 272 5.76 6.61 -24.29
C ALA A 272 5.04 7.66 -25.15
N ASP A 273 4.59 7.27 -26.34
CA ASP A 273 3.84 8.16 -27.23
C ASP A 273 2.40 8.30 -26.73
N ALA A 274 1.94 9.54 -26.60
CA ALA A 274 0.55 9.90 -26.35
C ALA A 274 0.04 10.83 -27.46
N VAL A 275 -1.15 10.55 -27.99
CA VAL A 275 -1.77 11.36 -29.04
C VAL A 275 -2.15 12.74 -28.49
N GLU A 276 -1.89 13.81 -29.27
CA GLU A 276 -2.31 15.16 -28.87
C GLU A 276 -3.82 15.37 -29.05
N ILE A 277 -4.47 15.98 -28.05
CA ILE A 277 -5.90 16.32 -28.04
C ILE A 277 -6.25 17.25 -29.21
N SER A 278 -5.40 18.26 -29.47
CA SER A 278 -5.63 19.24 -30.53
C SER A 278 -5.36 18.71 -31.94
N ASN A 279 -4.56 17.66 -32.08
CA ASN A 279 -4.21 17.08 -33.37
C ASN A 279 -3.92 15.58 -33.27
N PRO A 280 -4.89 14.72 -33.65
CA PRO A 280 -4.75 13.27 -33.57
C PRO A 280 -3.63 12.65 -34.42
N THR A 281 -3.02 13.42 -35.33
CA THR A 281 -1.88 12.96 -36.16
C THR A 281 -0.52 13.22 -35.50
N LYS A 282 -0.50 13.93 -34.37
CA LYS A 282 0.72 14.21 -33.61
C LYS A 282 0.76 13.39 -32.33
N SER A 283 1.95 12.93 -31.97
CA SER A 283 2.22 12.37 -30.66
C SER A 283 3.21 13.24 -29.88
N SER A 284 3.03 13.27 -28.58
CA SER A 284 3.93 13.89 -27.60
C SER A 284 4.13 12.96 -26.40
N ARG A 285 4.92 13.42 -25.45
CA ARG A 285 5.23 12.69 -24.20
C ARG A 285 4.37 13.23 -23.07
N LYS A 286 3.87 12.36 -22.20
CA LYS A 286 3.12 12.78 -21.01
C LYS A 286 4.07 13.26 -19.91
N GLN A 287 3.66 14.28 -19.19
CA GLN A 287 4.34 14.75 -18.00
C GLN A 287 3.35 15.46 -17.08
N GLY A 288 3.70 15.54 -15.81
CA GLY A 288 2.88 16.23 -14.83
C GLY A 288 3.56 16.29 -13.47
N GLY A 289 2.97 17.08 -12.57
CA GLY A 289 3.43 17.24 -11.21
C GLY A 289 2.31 17.02 -10.22
N TRP A 290 2.68 16.77 -8.97
CA TRP A 290 1.74 16.69 -7.87
C TRP A 290 2.27 17.34 -6.60
N PHE A 291 1.32 17.72 -5.75
CA PHE A 291 1.52 18.07 -4.37
C PHE A 291 0.48 17.37 -3.50
N THR A 292 0.95 16.66 -2.48
CA THR A 292 0.10 16.04 -1.46
C THR A 292 0.52 16.57 -0.11
N ALA A 293 -0.43 16.98 0.72
CA ALA A 293 -0.18 17.29 2.11
C ALA A 293 -1.20 16.60 3.00
N LYS A 294 -0.73 16.00 4.09
CA LYS A 294 -1.54 15.47 5.19
C LYS A 294 -0.95 16.01 6.48
N GLN A 295 -1.80 16.56 7.36
CA GLN A 295 -1.35 17.15 8.62
C GLN A 295 -2.36 16.86 9.72
N GLN A 296 -1.87 16.31 10.83
CA GLN A 296 -2.63 16.30 12.07
C GLN A 296 -2.74 17.73 12.60
N LEU A 297 -3.97 18.24 12.74
CA LEU A 297 -4.27 19.61 13.16
C LEU A 297 -4.53 19.71 14.65
N ILE A 298 -5.14 18.68 15.22
CA ILE A 298 -5.51 18.60 16.64
C ILE A 298 -5.21 17.20 17.12
N ARG A 299 -4.61 17.09 18.32
CA ARG A 299 -4.50 15.83 19.06
C ARG A 299 -5.26 15.94 20.37
N GLN A 300 -5.99 14.89 20.75
CA GLN A 300 -6.85 14.93 21.94
C GLN A 300 -6.04 15.00 23.24
N ASP A 301 -4.95 14.22 23.35
CA ASP A 301 -3.96 14.28 24.44
C ASP A 301 -2.60 13.75 23.93
N MET A 302 -1.55 13.77 24.75
CA MET A 302 -0.19 13.41 24.31
C MET A 302 -0.03 11.92 23.95
N ASP A 303 -0.85 11.04 24.52
CA ASP A 303 -0.75 9.58 24.38
C ASP A 303 -1.84 9.00 23.46
N SER A 304 -2.72 9.85 22.91
CA SER A 304 -3.84 9.43 22.07
C SER A 304 -3.52 9.48 20.58
N ASP A 305 -3.90 8.41 19.89
CA ASP A 305 -3.94 8.36 18.42
C ASP A 305 -5.16 9.08 17.82
N ARG A 306 -6.01 9.70 18.66
CA ARG A 306 -7.23 10.39 18.24
C ARG A 306 -6.98 11.87 18.00
N GLY A 307 -7.62 12.40 16.96
CA GLY A 307 -7.50 13.80 16.62
C GLY A 307 -8.23 14.19 15.34
N LEU A 308 -7.94 15.40 14.88
CA LEU A 308 -8.37 15.90 13.58
C LEU A 308 -7.15 15.97 12.66
N SER A 309 -7.29 15.42 11.45
CA SER A 309 -6.29 15.53 10.39
C SER A 309 -6.93 16.13 9.14
N GLY A 310 -6.20 17.00 8.46
CA GLY A 310 -6.58 17.55 7.15
C GLY A 310 -5.65 17.02 6.07
N PHE A 311 -6.16 16.95 4.84
CA PHE A 311 -5.35 16.60 3.68
C PHE A 311 -5.76 17.38 2.43
N ILE A 312 -4.83 17.48 1.49
CA ILE A 312 -5.05 18.03 0.15
C ILE A 312 -4.19 17.26 -0.87
N ASN A 313 -4.77 17.01 -2.04
CA ASN A 313 -4.07 16.45 -3.20
C ASN A 313 -4.28 17.39 -4.39
N ILE A 314 -3.19 17.78 -5.04
CA ILE A 314 -3.19 18.61 -6.24
C ILE A 314 -2.38 17.87 -7.29
N THR A 315 -2.94 17.72 -8.49
CA THR A 315 -2.26 17.13 -9.65
C THR A 315 -2.38 18.07 -10.84
N VAL A 316 -1.31 18.18 -11.63
CA VAL A 316 -1.24 19.03 -12.82
C VAL A 316 -0.63 18.22 -13.95
N HIS A 317 -1.24 18.27 -15.13
CA HIS A 317 -0.87 17.44 -16.29
C HIS A 317 -0.72 18.30 -17.54
N ASP A 318 0.10 17.83 -18.50
CA ASP A 318 0.32 18.52 -19.77
C ASP A 318 -0.96 18.60 -20.61
N SER A 319 -1.34 19.81 -21.01
CA SER A 319 -2.60 20.08 -21.72
C SER A 319 -2.66 19.53 -23.14
N LYS A 320 -1.53 19.07 -23.68
CA LYS A 320 -1.47 18.50 -25.02
C LYS A 320 -2.11 17.13 -25.09
N ASN A 321 -2.02 16.33 -24.02
CA ASN A 321 -2.33 14.90 -24.05
C ASN A 321 -3.08 14.41 -22.79
N ASN A 322 -3.56 15.34 -21.96
CA ASN A 322 -4.39 15.10 -20.78
C ASN A 322 -5.36 16.25 -20.53
#